data_AF-A0A1D2VRG6-F1
#
_entry.id   AF-A0A1D2VRG6-F1
#
_cell.length_a   1.000
_cell.length_b   1.000
_cell.length_c   1.000
_cell.angle_alpha   90.00
_cell.angle_beta   90.00
_cell.angle_gamma   90.00
#
_symmetry.space_group_name_H-M   'P 1'
#
loop_
_entity.id
_entity.type
_entity.pdbx_description
1 polymer ?
#
loop_
_entity_poly.entity_id
_entity_poly.type
_entity_poly.pdbx_seq_one_letter_code
_entity_poly.pdbx_strand_id
1 'polypeptide(L)'
;LFGSITSTLAQSFNQIYNRKYAYNQLMKFAIWGSINGVLTCMWIDFLVFRFDNIVFRVLVDQSIGSPTFQLIYFLLSCLWDNLEIKKSFKSIFLRGLKYSYFIWPTFSCLSFMILPPEYIFPANCMVNLIWNIILS
;
A
#
# COMPACT_ATOMS: atom_id res chain seq x y z
N LEU A 1 13.34 4.47 1.42
CA LEU A 1 13.09 5.93 1.56
C LEU A 1 11.91 6.41 0.73
N PHE A 2 11.84 6.10 -0.57
CA PHE A 2 10.78 6.60 -1.46
C PHE A 2 9.34 6.29 -1.00
N GLY A 3 9.09 5.09 -0.45
CA GLY A 3 7.79 4.73 0.13
C GLY A 3 7.36 5.57 1.34
N SER A 4 8.32 5.98 2.18
CA SER A 4 8.06 6.87 3.33
C SER A 4 7.75 8.29 2.88
N ILE A 5 8.52 8.80 1.91
CA ILE A 5 8.33 10.14 1.32
C ILE A 5 6.94 10.24 0.67
N THR A 6 6.56 9.26 -0.15
CA THR A 6 5.24 9.27 -0.83
C THR A 6 4.08 9.15 0.15
N SER A 7 4.21 8.34 1.20
CA SER A 7 3.17 8.18 2.23
C SER A 7 3.00 9.43 3.11
N THR A 8 4.11 10.07 3.49
CA THR A 8 4.08 11.33 4.26
C THR A 8 3.56 12.50 3.43
N LEU A 9 3.92 12.56 2.14
CA LEU A 9 3.38 13.55 1.21
C LEU A 9 1.86 13.43 1.08
N ALA A 10 1.35 12.21 0.85
CA ALA A 10 -0.09 11.97 0.77
C ALA A 10 -0.82 12.46 2.03
N GLN A 11 -0.30 12.12 3.21
CA GLN A 11 -0.89 12.55 4.47
C GLN A 11 -0.80 14.07 4.68
N SER A 12 0.30 14.69 4.24
CA SER A 12 0.45 16.16 4.31
C SER A 12 -0.58 16.87 3.44
N PHE A 13 -0.85 16.37 2.22
CA PHE A 13 -1.91 16.91 1.36
C PHE A 13 -3.29 16.81 2.02
N ASN A 14 -3.63 15.65 2.61
CA ASN A 14 -4.94 15.48 3.25
C ASN A 14 -5.11 16.36 4.49
N GLN A 15 -4.04 16.60 5.26
CA GLN A 15 -4.08 17.51 6.40
C GLN A 15 -4.24 18.97 6.00
N ILE A 16 -3.58 19.41 4.92
CA ILE A 16 -3.73 20.76 4.36
C ILE A 16 -5.15 20.95 3.84
N TYR A 17 -5.67 19.98 3.08
CA TYR A 17 -7.03 20.02 2.53
C TYR A 17 -8.09 20.11 3.64
N ASN A 18 -7.97 19.28 4.67
CA ASN A 18 -8.93 19.23 5.79
C ASN A 18 -8.66 20.28 6.88
N ARG A 19 -7.62 21.11 6.76
CA ARG A 19 -7.15 22.09 7.77
C ARG A 19 -6.98 21.49 9.18
N LYS A 20 -6.58 20.22 9.28
CA LYS A 20 -6.37 19.51 10.54
C LYS A 20 -4.96 18.96 10.61
N TYR A 21 -4.13 19.55 11.45
CA TYR A 21 -2.75 19.11 11.65
C TYR A 21 -2.68 18.05 12.75
N ALA A 22 -2.30 16.83 12.39
CA ALA A 22 -2.17 15.72 13.32
C ALA A 22 -0.81 15.05 13.14
N TYR A 23 0.19 15.49 13.90
CA TYR A 23 1.56 14.98 13.83
C TYR A 23 1.65 13.47 14.10
N ASN A 24 0.79 12.94 14.98
CA ASN A 24 0.72 11.50 15.25
C ASN A 24 0.40 10.68 13.98
N GLN A 25 -0.51 11.18 13.14
CA GLN A 25 -0.86 10.52 11.88
C GLN A 25 0.28 10.62 10.85
N LEU A 26 0.98 11.76 10.79
CA LEU A 26 2.17 11.90 9.94
C LEU A 26 3.24 10.86 10.28
N MET A 27 3.53 10.64 11.58
CA MET A 27 4.50 9.62 12.01
C MET A 27 4.04 8.21 11.65
N LYS A 28 2.75 7.89 11.86
CA LYS A 28 2.17 6.60 11.47
C LYS A 28 2.39 6.31 9.98
N PHE A 29 2.08 7.27 9.11
CA PHE A 29 2.25 7.11 7.66
C PHE A 29 3.72 7.10 7.23
N ALA A 30 4.61 7.80 7.93
CA ALA A 30 6.06 7.73 7.69
C ALA A 30 6.64 6.33 7.95
N ILE A 31 6.22 5.72 9.07
CA ILE A 31 6.63 4.37 9.47
C ILE A 31 6.01 3.34 8.54
N TRP A 32 4.70 3.45 8.27
CA TRP A 32 4.03 2.59 7.31
C TRP A 32 4.70 2.64 5.93
N GLY A 33 4.96 3.84 5.39
CA GLY A 33 5.60 3.99 4.10
C GLY A 33 7.02 3.41 4.04
N SER A 34 7.73 3.40 5.17
CA SER A 34 9.04 2.75 5.28
C SER A 34 8.92 1.23 5.21
N ILE A 35 8.04 0.65 6.03
CA ILE A 35 7.77 -0.80 6.06
C ILE A 35 7.26 -1.27 4.70
N ASN A 36 6.23 -0.61 4.19
CA ASN A 36 5.59 -0.94 2.92
C ASN A 36 6.58 -0.82 1.76
N GLY A 37 7.45 0.20 1.77
CA GLY A 37 8.48 0.36 0.76
C GLY A 37 9.44 -0.82 0.68
N VAL A 38 9.97 -1.26 1.83
CA VAL A 38 10.90 -2.42 1.88
C VAL A 38 10.21 -3.70 1.46
N LEU A 39 9.02 -3.96 2.00
CA LEU A 39 8.25 -5.16 1.68
C LEU A 39 7.85 -5.21 0.20
N THR A 40 7.48 -4.07 -0.38
CA THR A 40 7.11 -3.98 -1.81
C THR A 40 8.30 -4.26 -2.71
N CYS A 41 9.49 -3.73 -2.41
CA CYS A 41 10.71 -4.08 -3.17
C CYS A 41 10.96 -5.60 -3.14
N MET A 42 11.02 -6.19 -1.94
CA MET A 42 11.26 -7.63 -1.78
C MET A 42 10.19 -8.48 -2.48
N TRP A 43 8.94 -8.04 -2.43
CA TRP A 43 7.81 -8.74 -3.06
C TRP A 43 7.87 -8.69 -4.58
N ILE A 44 8.20 -7.55 -5.17
CA ILE A 44 8.38 -7.41 -6.62
C ILE A 44 9.53 -8.30 -7.09
N ASP A 45 10.68 -8.26 -6.41
CA ASP A 45 11.84 -9.08 -6.75
C ASP A 45 11.49 -10.57 -6.68
N PHE A 46 10.76 -10.99 -5.64
CA PHE A 46 10.27 -12.35 -5.49
C PHE A 46 9.35 -12.76 -6.65
N LEU A 47 8.37 -11.92 -7.01
CA LEU A 47 7.42 -12.23 -8.09
C LEU A 47 8.11 -12.31 -9.45
N VAL A 48 9.05 -11.40 -9.73
CA VAL A 48 9.78 -11.35 -10.98
C VAL A 48 10.72 -12.56 -11.11
N PHE A 49 11.41 -12.94 -10.04
CA PHE A 49 12.34 -14.07 -10.05
C PHE A 49 11.65 -15.43 -10.03
N ARG A 50 10.51 -15.57 -9.33
CA ARG A 50 9.88 -16.88 -9.11
C ARG A 50 8.95 -17.30 -10.24
N PHE A 51 8.32 -16.36 -10.93
CA PHE A 51 7.28 -16.65 -11.92
C PHE A 51 7.62 -15.96 -13.23
N ASP A 52 7.70 -16.68 -14.34
CA ASP A 52 7.92 -16.07 -15.65
C ASP A 52 6.61 -15.57 -16.30
N ASN A 53 5.49 -16.21 -15.96
CA ASN A 53 4.19 -15.88 -16.51
C ASN A 53 3.56 -14.66 -15.79
N ILE A 54 3.28 -13.61 -16.56
CA ILE A 54 2.65 -12.36 -16.09
C ILE A 54 1.31 -12.61 -15.41
N VAL A 55 0.47 -13.49 -15.96
CA VAL A 55 -0.85 -13.80 -15.39
C VAL A 55 -0.67 -14.42 -14.01
N PHE A 56 0.31 -15.31 -13.85
CA PHE A 56 0.58 -15.93 -12.56
C PHE A 56 1.13 -14.92 -11.55
N ARG A 57 2.00 -13.99 -11.97
CA ARG A 57 2.47 -12.88 -11.12
C ARG A 57 1.31 -12.05 -10.58
N VAL A 58 0.38 -11.65 -11.45
CA VAL A 58 -0.80 -10.86 -11.06
C VAL A 58 -1.70 -11.67 -10.13
N LEU A 59 -1.97 -12.94 -10.41
CA LEU A 59 -2.80 -13.79 -9.55
C LEU A 59 -2.20 -13.94 -8.14
N VAL A 60 -0.89 -14.17 -8.03
CA VAL A 60 -0.20 -14.28 -6.74
C VAL A 60 -0.18 -12.93 -6.02
N ASP A 61 0.06 -11.84 -6.74
CA ASP A 61 0.03 -10.49 -6.18
C ASP A 61 -1.34 -10.12 -5.59
N GLN A 62 -2.43 -10.48 -6.28
CA GLN A 62 -3.78 -10.19 -5.81
C GLN A 62 -4.27 -11.16 -4.72
N SER A 63 -3.88 -12.44 -4.78
CA SER A 63 -4.32 -13.46 -3.81
C SER A 63 -3.50 -13.49 -2.52
N ILE A 64 -2.21 -13.15 -2.58
CA ILE A 64 -1.29 -13.20 -1.44
C ILE A 64 -0.78 -11.81 -1.09
N GLY A 65 -0.27 -11.06 -2.08
CA GLY A 65 0.32 -9.75 -1.85
C GLY A 65 -0.67 -8.79 -1.21
N SER A 66 -1.72 -8.42 -1.95
CA SER A 66 -2.76 -7.48 -1.51
C SER A 66 -3.33 -7.77 -0.10
N PRO A 67 -3.77 -8.99 0.24
CA PRO A 67 -4.25 -9.27 1.59
C PRO A 67 -3.14 -9.20 2.64
N THR A 68 -1.90 -9.58 2.32
CA THR A 68 -0.77 -9.51 3.26
C THR A 68 -0.41 -8.05 3.57
N PHE A 69 -0.25 -7.20 2.56
CA PHE A 69 0.02 -5.77 2.76
C PHE A 69 -1.11 -5.09 3.52
N GLN A 70 -2.37 -5.40 3.19
CA GLN A 70 -3.53 -4.86 3.90
C GLN A 70 -3.59 -5.33 5.36
N LEU A 71 -3.20 -6.59 5.63
CA LEU A 71 -3.17 -7.14 6.99
C LEU A 71 -2.10 -6.44 7.83
N ILE A 72 -0.89 -6.23 7.28
CA ILE A 72 0.19 -5.53 7.98
C ILE A 72 -0.22 -4.09 8.29
N TYR A 73 -0.82 -3.38 7.32
CA TYR A 73 -1.35 -2.03 7.56
C TYR A 73 -2.44 -2.01 8.63
N PHE A 74 -3.34 -2.98 8.61
CA PHE A 74 -4.41 -3.12 9.60
C PHE A 74 -3.86 -3.37 11.00
N LEU A 75 -2.90 -4.29 11.16
CA LEU A 75 -2.26 -4.58 12.43
C LEU A 75 -1.50 -3.36 12.97
N LEU A 76 -0.72 -2.70 12.11
CA LEU A 76 -0.03 -1.46 12.45
C LEU A 76 -1.03 -0.39 12.90
N SER A 77 -2.16 -0.25 12.21
CA SER A 77 -3.20 0.71 12.58
C SER A 77 -3.86 0.38 13.92
N CYS A 78 -4.15 -0.90 14.19
CA CYS A 78 -4.72 -1.30 15.48
C CYS A 78 -3.75 -1.07 16.63
N LEU A 79 -2.47 -1.37 16.44
CA LEU A 79 -1.41 -1.14 17.42
C LEU A 79 -1.18 0.37 17.67
N TRP A 80 -1.14 1.17 16.60
CA TRP A 80 -0.86 2.60 16.70
C TRP A 80 -2.00 3.40 17.34
N ASP A 81 -3.24 3.11 16.93
CA ASP A 81 -4.43 3.84 17.39
C ASP A 81 -5.12 3.15 18.59
N ASN A 82 -4.49 2.11 19.18
CA ASN A 82 -5.03 1.29 20.27
C ASN A 82 -6.47 0.79 20.02
N LEU A 83 -6.74 0.33 18.79
CA LEU A 83 -8.06 -0.12 18.38
C LEU A 83 -8.28 -1.60 18.69
N GLU A 84 -9.52 -1.95 19.04
CA GLU A 84 -9.93 -3.35 19.14
C GLU A 84 -9.95 -4.02 17.76
N ILE A 85 -9.10 -5.02 17.57
CA ILE A 85 -8.95 -5.78 16.32
C ILE A 85 -10.30 -6.27 15.77
N LYS A 86 -11.13 -6.91 16.63
CA LYS A 86 -12.41 -7.49 16.20
C LYS A 86 -13.39 -6.43 15.67
N LYS A 87 -13.46 -5.26 16.30
CA LYS A 87 -14.36 -4.17 15.88
C LYS A 87 -13.85 -3.48 14.61
N SER A 88 -12.54 -3.32 14.50
CA SER A 88 -11.89 -2.61 13.39
C SER A 88 -11.68 -3.45 12.13
N PHE A 89 -11.80 -4.77 12.22
CA PHE A 89 -11.57 -5.68 11.09
C PHE A 89 -12.46 -5.35 9.89
N LYS A 90 -13.77 -5.14 10.11
CA LYS A 90 -14.69 -4.86 9.00
C LYS A 90 -14.49 -3.45 8.43
N SER A 91 -14.27 -2.46 9.29
CA SER A 91 -14.18 -1.05 8.89
C SER A 91 -12.85 -0.68 8.25
N ILE A 92 -11.74 -1.31 8.66
CA ILE A 92 -10.39 -1.00 8.18
C ILE A 92 -9.88 -2.08 7.22
N PHE A 93 -9.85 -3.34 7.65
CA PHE A 93 -9.27 -4.42 6.85
C PHE A 93 -10.15 -4.76 5.63
N LEU A 94 -11.40 -5.17 5.83
CA LEU A 94 -12.28 -5.57 4.72
C LEU A 94 -12.59 -4.43 3.76
N ARG A 95 -12.84 -3.22 4.31
CA ARG A 95 -13.08 -2.04 3.49
C ARG A 95 -11.86 -1.67 2.66
N GLY A 96 -10.68 -1.64 3.27
CA GLY A 96 -9.44 -1.35 2.56
C GLY A 96 -9.13 -2.40 1.50
N LEU A 97 -9.29 -3.69 1.83
CA LEU A 97 -9.10 -4.79 0.88
C LEU A 97 -10.05 -4.70 -0.32
N LYS A 98 -11.33 -4.39 -0.08
CA LYS A 98 -12.33 -4.21 -1.14
C LYS A 98 -11.88 -3.14 -2.14
N TYR A 99 -11.44 -1.99 -1.66
CA TYR A 99 -10.99 -0.95 -2.57
C TYR A 99 -9.64 -1.25 -3.21
N SER A 100 -8.74 -1.92 -2.50
CA SER A 100 -7.48 -2.39 -3.06
C SER A 100 -7.73 -3.25 -4.32
N TYR A 101 -8.73 -4.12 -4.30
CA TYR A 101 -9.11 -4.92 -5.47
C TYR A 101 -9.73 -4.13 -6.63
N PHE A 102 -10.04 -2.84 -6.50
CA PHE A 102 -10.45 -2.02 -7.64
C PHE A 102 -9.27 -1.42 -8.40
N ILE A 103 -8.17 -1.13 -7.71
CA ILE A 103 -7.06 -0.36 -8.28
C ILE A 103 -5.86 -1.27 -8.56
N TRP A 104 -5.51 -2.13 -7.60
CA TRP A 104 -4.30 -2.93 -7.68
C TRP A 104 -4.30 -3.98 -8.79
N PRO A 105 -5.40 -4.70 -9.11
CA PRO A 105 -5.36 -5.65 -10.24
C PRO A 105 -5.01 -4.97 -11.57
N THR A 106 -5.63 -3.81 -11.83
CA THR A 106 -5.38 -3.02 -13.03
C THR A 106 -3.94 -2.51 -13.05
N PHE A 107 -3.45 -1.99 -11.93
CA PHE A 107 -2.07 -1.55 -11.80
C PHE A 107 -1.07 -2.70 -11.97
N SER A 108 -1.28 -3.84 -11.34
CA SER A 108 -0.40 -5.02 -11.43
C SER A 108 -0.33 -5.56 -12.86
N CYS A 109 -1.45 -5.60 -13.59
CA CYS A 109 -1.44 -5.94 -15.01
C CYS A 109 -0.60 -4.95 -15.83
N LEU A 110 -0.85 -3.64 -15.70
CA LEU A 110 -0.14 -2.61 -16.47
C LEU A 110 1.35 -2.58 -16.14
N SER A 111 1.69 -2.71 -14.86
CA SER A 111 3.07 -2.65 -14.39
C SER A 111 3.89 -3.86 -14.83
N PHE A 112 3.37 -5.09 -14.76
CA PHE A 112 4.10 -6.25 -15.23
C PHE A 112 4.13 -6.39 -16.77
N MET A 113 3.24 -5.74 -17.50
CA MET A 113 3.23 -5.77 -18.98
C MET A 113 4.09 -4.68 -19.62
N ILE A 114 4.09 -3.47 -19.04
CA ILE A 114 4.63 -2.27 -19.71
C ILE A 114 5.93 -1.81 -19.05
N LEU A 115 6.03 -1.89 -17.73
CA LEU A 115 7.14 -1.28 -16.99
C LEU A 115 8.32 -2.25 -16.86
N PRO A 116 9.55 -1.78 -17.15
CA PRO A 116 10.76 -2.51 -16.77
C PRO A 116 10.80 -2.73 -15.25
N PRO A 117 11.38 -3.84 -14.76
CA PRO A 117 11.38 -4.20 -13.33
C PRO A 117 11.83 -3.08 -12.39
N GLU A 118 12.83 -2.31 -12.81
CA GLU A 118 13.42 -1.18 -12.09
C GLU A 118 12.42 -0.05 -11.78
N TYR A 119 11.40 0.11 -12.62
CA TYR A 119 10.40 1.18 -12.51
C TYR A 119 9.09 0.74 -11.83
N ILE A 120 8.90 -0.56 -11.59
CA ILE A 120 7.69 -1.08 -10.95
C ILE A 120 7.56 -0.54 -9.52
N PHE A 121 8.65 -0.52 -8.76
CA PHE A 121 8.63 -0.01 -7.38
C PHE A 121 8.33 1.51 -7.29
N PRO A 122 9.02 2.40 -8.04
CA PRO A 122 8.65 3.81 -8.10
C PRO A 122 7.21 4.05 -8.53
N ALA A 123 6.72 3.32 -9.55
CA ALA A 123 5.34 3.41 -10.01
C ALA A 123 4.35 2.99 -8.91
N ASN A 124 4.65 1.92 -8.17
CA ASN A 124 3.83 1.47 -7.04
C ASN A 124 3.74 2.56 -5.97
N CYS A 125 4.86 3.19 -5.62
CA CYS A 125 4.89 4.29 -4.64
C CYS A 125 4.03 5.50 -5.09
N MET A 126 4.00 5.82 -6.39
CA MET A 126 3.15 6.88 -6.93
C MET A 126 1.66 6.55 -6.87
N VAL A 127 1.29 5.32 -7.23
CA VAL A 127 -0.10 4.86 -7.08
C VAL A 127 -0.50 4.84 -5.61
N ASN A 128 0.40 4.41 -4.71
CA ASN A 128 0.17 4.46 -3.26
C ASN A 128 -0.03 5.88 -2.74
N LEU A 129 0.67 6.89 -3.29
CA LEU A 129 0.45 8.29 -2.94
C LEU A 129 -0.99 8.72 -3.29
N ILE A 130 -1.42 8.47 -4.53
CA ILE A 130 -2.79 8.79 -4.99
C ILE A 130 -3.81 8.03 -4.14
N TRP A 131 -3.52 6.77 -3.86
CA TRP A 131 -4.38 5.89 -3.09
C TRP A 131 -4.59 6.41 -1.66
N ASN A 132 -3.50 6.76 -0.98
CA ASN A 132 -3.56 7.32 0.37
C ASN A 132 -4.31 8.67 0.39
N ILE A 133 -4.23 9.50 -0.65
CA ILE A 133 -5.01 10.73 -0.74
C ILE A 133 -6.52 10.44 -0.82
N ILE A 134 -6.94 9.42 -1.59
CA ILE A 134 -8.36 9.06 -1.75
C ILE A 134 -8.95 8.45 -0.47
N LEU A 135 -8.13 7.74 0.31
CA LEU A 135 -8.58 6.95 1.46
C LEU A 135 -8.56 7.69 2.81
N SER A 136 -7.63 8.64 3.00
CA SER A 136 -7.48 9.44 4.24
C SER A 136 -8.48 10.60 4.30
#